data_AF-A0A3N5DLU8-F1
#
_entry.id   AF-A0A3N5DLU8-F1
#
_cell.length_a   1.000
_cell.length_b   1.000
_cell.length_c   1.000
_cell.angle_alpha   90.00
_cell.angle_beta   90.00
_cell.angle_gamma   90.00
#
_symmetry.space_group_name_H-M   'P 1'
#
loop_
_entity.id
_entity.type
_entity.pdbx_description
1 polymer ?
#
loop_
_entity_poly.entity_id
_entity_poly.type
_entity_poly.pdbx_seq_one_letter_code
_entity_poly.pdbx_strand_id
1 'polypeptide(L)'
;MSTFGLINSQIINNKIEFNEALDERAQNLKQIQSKIELLLNPTENDSKELLEKMNKLRLCAMKDIVNDGKYLIDYRECYDEIIRITQKVLKTEWERVKKGI
;
A
#
# COMPACT_ATOMS: atom_id res chain seq x y z
N MET A 1 41.64 -13.94 6.93
CA MET A 1 40.39 -13.69 6.19
C MET A 1 40.58 -12.47 5.32
N SER A 2 40.39 -12.59 4.01
CA SER A 2 40.58 -11.49 3.05
C SER A 2 39.51 -10.41 3.24
N THR A 3 39.88 -9.14 3.15
CA THR A 3 38.99 -7.97 3.16
C THR A 3 37.86 -8.08 2.13
N PHE A 4 38.09 -8.77 1.01
CA PHE A 4 37.05 -9.05 0.01
C PHE A 4 35.96 -10.01 0.50
N GLY A 5 36.30 -10.97 1.37
CA GLY A 5 35.31 -11.89 1.96
C GLY A 5 34.36 -11.19 2.93
N LEU A 6 34.88 -10.22 3.68
CA LEU A 6 34.08 -9.40 4.60
C LEU A 6 33.13 -8.47 3.85
N ILE A 7 33.60 -7.82 2.77
CA ILE A 7 32.76 -6.95 1.93
C ILE A 7 31.61 -7.73 1.28
N ASN A 8 31.88 -8.91 0.72
CA ASN A 8 30.84 -9.75 0.12
C ASN A 8 29.80 -10.21 1.15
N SER A 9 30.24 -10.62 2.35
CA SER A 9 29.32 -10.99 3.43
C SER A 9 28.43 -9.81 3.85
N GLN A 10 28.99 -8.61 3.93
CA GLN A 10 28.25 -7.42 4.35
C GLN A 10 27.23 -6.98 3.29
N ILE A 11 27.57 -7.06 2.01
CA ILE A 11 26.63 -6.80 0.91
C ILE A 11 25.47 -7.81 0.93
N ILE A 12 25.76 -9.09 1.16
CA ILE A 12 24.73 -10.13 1.26
C ILE A 12 23.80 -9.87 2.45
N ASN A 13 24.35 -9.57 3.62
CA ASN A 13 23.54 -9.30 4.82
C ASN A 13 22.65 -8.07 4.62
N ASN A 14 23.18 -6.97 4.08
CA ASN A 14 22.40 -5.76 3.79
C ASN A 14 21.25 -6.05 2.81
N LYS A 15 21.49 -6.92 1.82
CA LYS A 15 20.44 -7.33 0.86
C LYS A 15 19.35 -8.17 1.51
N ILE A 16 19.72 -9.06 2.44
CA ILE A 16 18.75 -9.87 3.21
C ILE A 16 17.90 -8.96 4.08
N GLU A 17 18.51 -8.08 4.88
CA GLU A 17 17.80 -7.13 5.75
C GLU A 17 16.85 -6.23 4.96
N PHE A 18 17.29 -5.76 3.79
CA PHE A 18 16.44 -4.96 2.90
C PHE A 18 15.22 -5.75 2.41
N ASN A 19 15.40 -7.00 1.97
CA ASN A 19 14.30 -7.84 1.51
C ASN A 19 13.30 -8.15 2.63
N GLU A 20 13.78 -8.44 3.85
CA GLU A 20 12.91 -8.68 5.01
C GLU A 20 12.06 -7.45 5.34
N ALA A 21 12.68 -6.26 5.35
CA ALA A 21 11.96 -4.99 5.59
C ALA A 21 10.91 -4.70 4.50
N LEU A 22 11.18 -5.09 3.24
CA LEU A 22 10.22 -4.95 2.15
C LEU A 22 9.04 -5.91 2.30
N ASP A 23 9.31 -7.17 2.64
CA ASP A 23 8.27 -8.17 2.87
C ASP A 23 7.35 -7.75 4.03
N GLU A 24 7.92 -7.25 5.13
CA GLU A 24 7.15 -6.73 6.26
C GLU A 24 6.25 -5.55 5.83
N ARG A 25 6.77 -4.59 5.06
CA ARG A 25 5.98 -3.47 4.53
C ARG A 25 4.85 -3.94 3.62
N ALA A 26 5.11 -4.91 2.75
CA ALA A 26 4.10 -5.47 1.86
C ALA A 26 2.99 -6.18 2.64
N GLN A 27 3.34 -6.94 3.69
CA GLN A 27 2.38 -7.57 4.59
C GLN A 27 1.55 -6.54 5.36
N ASN A 28 2.18 -5.49 5.89
CA ASN A 28 1.48 -4.41 6.60
C ASN A 28 0.48 -3.69 5.70
N LEU A 29 0.87 -3.35 4.46
CA LEU A 29 -0.04 -2.76 3.48
C LEU A 29 -1.23 -3.67 3.17
N LYS A 30 -0.98 -4.97 2.98
CA LYS A 30 -2.04 -5.96 2.75
C LYS A 30 -3.01 -6.04 3.93
N GLN A 31 -2.50 -6.07 5.17
CA GLN A 31 -3.33 -6.10 6.36
C GLN A 31 -4.19 -4.84 6.51
N ILE A 32 -3.62 -3.66 6.29
CA ILE A 32 -4.36 -2.39 6.33
C ILE A 32 -5.46 -2.39 5.26
N GLN A 33 -5.14 -2.83 4.05
CA GLN A 33 -6.12 -2.92 2.97
C GLN A 33 -7.28 -3.86 3.33
N SER A 34 -6.99 -5.05 3.86
CA SER A 34 -8.04 -6.00 4.27
C SER A 34 -8.91 -5.44 5.40
N LYS A 35 -8.33 -4.69 6.35
CA LYS A 35 -9.11 -4.03 7.40
C LYS A 35 -10.07 -2.99 6.81
N ILE A 36 -9.60 -2.18 5.86
CA ILE A 36 -10.44 -1.17 5.19
C ILE A 36 -11.54 -1.87 4.40
N GLU A 37 -11.23 -2.93 3.65
CA GLU A 37 -12.23 -3.72 2.91
C GLU A 37 -13.35 -4.25 3.78
N LEU A 38 -13.04 -4.71 5.00
CA LEU A 38 -14.04 -5.19 5.96
C LEU A 38 -14.93 -4.08 6.54
N LEU A 39 -14.47 -2.83 6.52
CA LEU A 39 -15.20 -1.67 7.04
C LEU A 39 -16.08 -1.00 5.97
N LEU A 40 -15.80 -1.25 4.71
CA LEU A 40 -16.52 -0.64 3.60
C LEU A 40 -17.79 -1.42 3.25
N ASN A 41 -18.82 -0.71 2.81
CA ASN A 41 -19.98 -1.35 2.21
C ASN A 41 -19.64 -1.83 0.78
N PRO A 42 -19.64 -3.15 0.49
CA PRO A 42 -19.22 -3.68 -0.80
C PRO A 42 -20.21 -3.38 -1.94
N THR A 43 -21.42 -2.92 -1.63
CA THR A 43 -22.44 -2.60 -2.64
C THR A 43 -22.25 -1.20 -3.23
N GLU A 44 -21.47 -0.34 -2.58
CA GLU A 44 -21.30 1.05 -2.96
C GLU A 44 -20.19 1.27 -3.98
N ASN A 45 -20.47 2.13 -4.95
CA ASN A 45 -19.52 2.45 -6.02
C ASN A 45 -18.26 3.13 -5.48
N ASP A 46 -18.40 4.07 -4.53
CA ASP A 46 -17.25 4.77 -3.93
C ASP A 46 -16.35 3.80 -3.16
N SER A 47 -16.93 2.84 -2.43
CA SER A 47 -16.19 1.77 -1.75
C SER A 47 -15.43 0.88 -2.73
N LYS A 48 -16.06 0.50 -3.85
CA LYS A 48 -15.40 -0.28 -4.92
C LYS A 48 -14.26 0.51 -5.56
N GLU A 49 -14.48 1.79 -5.85
CA GLU A 49 -13.47 2.68 -6.43
C GLU A 49 -12.26 2.84 -5.49
N LEU A 50 -12.51 3.00 -4.19
CA LEU A 50 -11.47 3.08 -3.17
C LEU A 50 -10.60 1.81 -3.15
N LEU A 51 -11.25 0.63 -3.13
CA LEU A 51 -10.54 -0.65 -3.13
C LEU A 51 -9.73 -0.89 -4.41
N GLU A 52 -10.24 -0.46 -5.56
CA GLU A 52 -9.52 -0.56 -6.83
C GLU A 52 -8.25 0.31 -6.81
N LYS A 53 -8.36 1.58 -6.35
CA LYS A 53 -7.22 2.50 -6.26
C LYS A 53 -6.18 2.02 -5.25
N MET A 54 -6.60 1.51 -4.10
CA MET A 54 -5.70 0.90 -3.12
C MET A 54 -4.99 -0.34 -3.67
N ASN A 55 -5.69 -1.20 -4.42
CA ASN A 55 -5.08 -2.35 -5.08
C ASN A 55 -4.05 -1.93 -6.12
N LYS A 56 -4.37 -0.92 -6.94
CA LYS A 56 -3.43 -0.35 -7.91
C LYS A 56 -2.18 0.16 -7.19
N LEU A 57 -2.33 1.02 -6.19
CA LEU A 57 -1.21 1.56 -5.41
C LEU A 57 -0.32 0.45 -4.82
N ARG A 58 -0.92 -0.60 -4.25
CA ARG A 58 -0.18 -1.75 -3.70
C ARG A 58 0.60 -2.50 -4.79
N LEU A 59 0.00 -2.74 -5.95
CA LEU A 59 0.67 -3.41 -7.06
C LEU A 59 1.81 -2.57 -7.64
N CYS A 60 1.64 -1.25 -7.69
CA CYS A 60 2.69 -0.30 -8.08
C CYS A 60 3.87 -0.35 -7.10
N ALA A 61 3.59 -0.21 -5.80
CA ALA A 61 4.58 -0.34 -4.73
C ALA A 61 5.40 -1.62 -4.87
N MET A 62 4.74 -2.76 -5.06
CA MET A 62 5.43 -4.04 -5.21
C MET A 62 6.26 -4.14 -6.50
N LYS A 63 5.79 -3.57 -7.63
CA LYS A 63 6.50 -3.63 -8.92
C LYS A 63 7.71 -2.70 -8.96
N ASP A 64 7.62 -1.52 -8.36
CA ASP A 64 8.69 -0.53 -8.39
C ASP A 64 9.85 -0.96 -7.49
N ILE A 65 9.51 -1.60 -6.36
CA ILE A 65 10.48 -2.26 -5.47
C ILE A 65 11.24 -3.38 -6.21
N VAL A 66 10.56 -4.20 -7.00
CA VAL A 66 11.18 -5.32 -7.73
C VAL A 66 12.04 -4.85 -8.91
N ASN A 67 11.70 -3.71 -9.52
CA ASN A 67 12.37 -3.19 -10.72
C ASN A 67 13.29 -1.99 -10.45
N ASP A 68 13.74 -1.81 -9.21
CA ASP A 68 14.71 -0.78 -8.82
C ASP A 68 14.27 0.65 -9.23
N GLY A 69 12.99 0.96 -9.05
CA GLY A 69 12.43 2.29 -9.30
C GLY A 69 12.17 2.65 -10.78
N LYS A 70 12.25 1.70 -11.72
CA LYS A 70 12.03 1.96 -13.16
C LYS A 70 10.60 2.36 -13.55
N TYR A 71 9.63 2.06 -12.70
CA TYR A 71 8.24 2.45 -12.90
C TYR A 71 7.97 3.59 -11.91
N LEU A 72 8.19 4.84 -12.33
CA LEU A 72 7.74 5.99 -11.55
C LEU A 72 6.24 6.16 -11.83
N ILE A 73 5.42 5.36 -11.16
CA ILE A 73 4.01 5.73 -11.04
C ILE A 73 3.98 6.92 -10.10
N ASP A 74 3.24 7.97 -10.47
CA ASP A 74 3.11 9.14 -9.60
C ASP A 74 2.29 8.74 -8.37
N TYR A 75 3.00 8.21 -7.37
CA TYR A 75 2.44 7.80 -6.08
C TYR A 75 1.59 8.90 -5.47
N ARG A 76 1.92 10.17 -5.76
CA ARG A 76 1.19 11.33 -5.27
C ARG A 76 -0.22 11.37 -5.86
N GLU A 77 -0.39 11.13 -7.16
CA GLU A 77 -1.70 11.14 -7.80
C GLU A 77 -2.61 10.04 -7.23
N CYS A 78 -2.10 8.80 -7.13
CA CYS A 78 -2.86 7.71 -6.53
C CYS A 78 -3.20 7.97 -5.05
N TYR A 79 -2.27 8.56 -4.30
CA TYR A 79 -2.46 8.93 -2.91
C TYR A 79 -3.55 10.00 -2.74
N ASP A 80 -3.49 11.06 -3.54
CA ASP A 80 -4.47 12.15 -3.50
C ASP A 80 -5.87 11.67 -3.88
N GLU A 81 -5.98 10.78 -4.86
CA GLU A 81 -7.25 10.13 -5.22
C GLU A 81 -7.80 9.26 -4.07
N ILE A 82 -6.96 8.44 -3.43
CA ILE A 82 -7.37 7.61 -2.29
C ILE A 82 -7.88 8.48 -1.14
N ILE A 83 -7.18 9.58 -0.81
CA ILE A 83 -7.65 10.52 0.22
C ILE A 83 -9.01 11.08 -0.16
N ARG A 84 -9.16 11.58 -1.38
CA ARG A 84 -10.39 12.21 -1.86
C ARG A 84 -11.58 11.24 -1.75
N ILE A 85 -11.41 10.00 -2.20
CA ILE A 85 -12.47 8.97 -2.14
C ILE A 85 -12.75 8.59 -0.67
N THR A 86 -11.72 8.42 0.15
CA THR A 86 -11.85 8.11 1.58
C THR A 86 -12.67 9.17 2.31
N GLN A 87 -12.37 10.46 2.09
CA GLN A 87 -13.12 11.57 2.68
C GLN A 87 -14.60 11.55 2.25
N LYS A 88 -14.87 11.24 0.98
CA LYS A 88 -16.23 11.13 0.45
C LYS A 88 -17.02 9.99 1.10
N VAL A 89 -16.39 8.81 1.22
CA VAL A 89 -16.99 7.64 1.89
C VAL A 89 -17.27 7.95 3.36
N LEU A 90 -16.28 8.44 4.10
CA LEU A 90 -16.43 8.76 5.52
C LEU A 90 -17.51 9.82 5.77
N LYS A 91 -17.60 10.84 4.91
CA LYS A 91 -18.67 11.83 5.01
C LYS A 91 -20.05 11.21 4.78
N THR A 92 -20.17 10.32 3.81
CA THR A 92 -21.42 9.60 3.52
C THR A 92 -21.85 8.74 4.71
N GLU A 93 -20.93 7.95 5.26
CA GLU A 93 -21.21 7.11 6.43
C GLU A 93 -21.55 7.96 7.67
N TRP A 94 -20.86 9.07 7.86
CA TRP A 94 -21.17 9.99 8.97
C TRP A 94 -22.58 10.58 8.87
N GLU A 95 -23.03 10.94 7.66
CA GLU A 95 -24.41 11.40 7.43
C GLU A 95 -25.44 10.32 7.74
N ARG A 96 -25.14 9.05 7.46
CA ARG A 96 -26.02 7.92 7.79
C ARG A 96 -26.14 7.71 9.28
N VAL A 97 -25.00 7.67 9.98
CA VAL A 97 -24.94 7.58 11.44
C VAL A 97 -25.75 8.69 12.10
N LYS A 98 -25.61 9.94 11.63
CA LYS A 98 -26.40 11.07 12.15
C LYS A 98 -27.90 10.93 11.92
N LYS A 99 -28.31 10.31 10.82
CA LYS A 99 -29.71 10.08 10.47
C LYS A 99 -30.28 8.80 11.08
N GLY A 100 -29.44 7.95 11.67
CA GLY A 100 -29.84 6.66 12.25
C GLY A 100 -30.26 5.63 11.20
N ILE A 101 -29.72 5.73 9.98
CA ILE A 101 -29.93 4.80 8.85
C ILE A 101 -28.67 4.02 8.56
#